data_AF-A0A0B1U023-F1
#
_entry.id   AF-A0A0B1U023-F1
#
_cell.length_a   1.000
_cell.length_b   1.000
_cell.length_c   1.000
_cell.angle_alpha   90.00
_cell.angle_beta   90.00
_cell.angle_gamma   90.00
#
_symmetry.space_group_name_H-M   'P 1'
#
loop_
_entity.id
_entity.type
_entity.pdbx_description
1 polymer ?
#
loop_
_entity_poly.entity_id
_entity_poly.type
_entity_poly.pdbx_seq_one_letter_code
_entity_poly.pdbx_strand_id
1 'polypeptide(L)'
;MRFPSVACLLLLLLWSCFGPALAGGPDFGQARGVVVRVCDGDTVVVDIPEYPDIIGKSIRVRLAGVDAPELRHRDPAVRQSAQAARQALAALLPAGTTVTLTQLKRDKYFRLDAVVLVDGRDAAAVLGLPPSR
;
A
#
# COMPACT_ATOMS: atom_id res chain seq x y z
N MET A 1 28.36 -45.88 -30.18
CA MET A 1 28.10 -45.46 -28.79
C MET A 1 27.20 -44.24 -28.82
N ARG A 2 25.89 -44.41 -28.60
CA ARG A 2 24.88 -43.34 -28.66
C ARG A 2 24.61 -42.89 -27.22
N PHE A 3 25.08 -41.71 -26.84
CA PHE A 3 24.76 -41.09 -25.56
C PHE A 3 23.26 -40.76 -25.50
N PRO A 4 22.57 -40.91 -24.34
CA PRO A 4 21.12 -40.82 -24.30
C PRO A 4 20.68 -39.35 -24.35
N SER A 5 20.01 -38.96 -25.43
CA SER A 5 19.35 -37.66 -25.62
C SER A 5 18.18 -37.38 -24.66
N VAL A 6 17.83 -38.32 -23.79
CA VAL A 6 16.68 -38.21 -22.87
C VAL A 6 17.06 -37.50 -21.57
N ALA A 7 18.31 -37.60 -21.11
CA ALA A 7 18.76 -36.99 -19.87
C ALA A 7 18.78 -35.44 -19.93
N CYS A 8 19.03 -34.87 -21.12
CA CYS A 8 19.08 -33.43 -21.32
C CYS A 8 17.67 -32.78 -21.38
N LEU A 9 16.64 -33.54 -21.77
CA LEU A 9 15.25 -33.05 -21.82
C LEU A 9 14.59 -33.01 -20.42
N LEU A 10 14.96 -33.94 -19.54
CA LEU A 10 14.44 -34.00 -18.16
C LEU A 10 14.97 -32.87 -17.27
N LEU A 11 16.20 -32.39 -17.51
CA LEU A 11 16.76 -31.24 -16.80
C LEU A 11 16.10 -29.90 -17.16
N LEU A 12 15.55 -29.77 -18.37
CA LEU A 12 14.84 -28.55 -18.81
C LEU A 12 13.41 -28.45 -18.23
N LEU A 13 12.75 -29.58 -18.00
CA LEU A 13 11.40 -29.64 -17.39
C LEU A 13 11.40 -29.33 -15.89
N LEU A 14 12.50 -29.59 -15.18
CA LEU A 14 12.65 -29.26 -13.76
C LEU A 14 12.88 -27.75 -13.50
N TRP A 15 13.34 -27.00 -14.51
CA TRP A 15 13.53 -25.55 -14.38
C TRP A 15 12.22 -24.76 -14.53
N SER A 16 11.21 -25.35 -15.18
CA SER A 16 9.92 -24.71 -15.45
C SER A 16 9.01 -24.62 -14.22
N CYS A 17 9.27 -25.42 -13.18
CA CYS A 17 8.43 -25.46 -11.97
C CYS A 17 8.92 -24.56 -10.83
N PHE A 18 10.13 -23.98 -10.94
CA PHE A 18 10.71 -23.07 -9.95
C PHE A 18 10.88 -21.65 -10.52
N GLY A 19 9.87 -21.15 -11.21
CA GLY A 19 9.76 -19.71 -11.42
C GLY A 19 9.62 -19.03 -10.04
N PRO A 20 10.37 -17.96 -9.73
CA PRO A 20 10.14 -17.23 -8.50
C PRO A 20 8.71 -16.72 -8.53
N ALA A 21 7.88 -17.15 -7.58
CA ALA A 21 6.63 -16.45 -7.32
C ALA A 21 7.00 -14.99 -7.02
N LEU A 22 6.43 -14.05 -7.76
CA LEU A 22 6.48 -12.63 -7.44
C LEU A 22 5.75 -12.44 -6.09
N ALA A 23 6.44 -12.75 -5.00
CA ALA A 23 5.89 -12.65 -3.67
C ALA A 23 5.88 -11.18 -3.27
N GLY A 24 4.73 -10.53 -3.45
CA GLY A 24 4.41 -9.36 -2.64
C GLY A 24 4.60 -9.74 -1.17
N GLY A 25 5.15 -8.81 -0.37
CA GLY A 25 5.42 -9.06 1.05
C GLY A 25 4.20 -9.63 1.79
N PRO A 26 4.43 -10.27 2.95
CA PRO A 26 3.38 -10.96 3.70
C PRO A 26 2.18 -10.03 3.97
N ASP A 27 0.98 -10.55 3.71
CA ASP A 27 -0.28 -9.92 4.09
C ASP A 27 -0.58 -10.24 5.56
N PHE A 28 -0.72 -9.20 6.38
CA PHE A 28 -1.02 -9.29 7.81
C PHE A 28 -2.52 -9.21 8.11
N GLY A 29 -3.37 -9.32 7.08
CA GLY A 29 -4.82 -9.37 7.22
C GLY A 29 -5.48 -7.99 7.20
N GLN A 30 -6.47 -7.81 8.07
CA GLN A 30 -7.25 -6.58 8.16
C GLN A 30 -7.26 -6.04 9.59
N ALA A 31 -7.35 -4.72 9.71
CA ALA A 31 -7.45 -4.04 10.99
C ALA A 31 -8.44 -2.89 10.93
N ARG A 32 -9.08 -2.58 12.07
CA ARG A 32 -9.90 -1.36 12.20
C ARG A 32 -9.07 -0.24 12.82
N GLY A 33 -9.17 0.95 12.23
CA GLY A 33 -8.45 2.11 12.72
C GLY A 33 -9.27 3.39 12.70
N VAL A 34 -8.78 4.39 13.42
CA VAL A 34 -9.35 5.74 13.45
C VAL A 34 -8.33 6.71 12.91
N VAL A 35 -8.72 7.51 11.92
CA VAL A 35 -7.84 8.51 11.30
C VAL A 35 -7.53 9.61 12.32
N VAL A 36 -6.26 9.84 12.57
CA VAL A 36 -5.76 10.94 13.42
C VAL A 36 -5.55 12.20 12.58
N ARG A 37 -4.92 12.06 11.40
CA ARG A 37 -4.67 13.16 10.46
C ARG A 37 -4.24 12.63 9.08
N VAL A 38 -4.35 13.48 8.07
CA VAL A 38 -3.79 13.25 6.74
C VAL A 38 -2.43 13.94 6.60
N CYS A 39 -1.40 13.18 6.22
CA CYS A 39 -0.04 13.67 6.02
C CYS A 39 0.16 14.18 4.59
N ASP A 40 -0.10 13.33 3.61
CA ASP A 40 0.16 13.55 2.18
C ASP A 40 -1.06 13.13 1.35
N GLY A 41 -0.99 13.22 0.02
CA GLY A 41 -2.08 12.83 -0.88
C GLY A 41 -2.38 11.33 -0.92
N ASP A 42 -1.52 10.49 -0.33
CA ASP A 42 -1.65 9.03 -0.24
C ASP A 42 -1.36 8.48 1.17
N THR A 43 -1.12 9.33 2.17
CA THR A 43 -0.63 8.89 3.48
C THR A 43 -1.45 9.50 4.60
N VAL A 44 -1.97 8.63 5.47
CA VAL A 44 -2.76 8.97 6.66
C VAL A 44 -2.08 8.45 7.92
N VAL A 45 -2.36 9.08 9.07
CA VAL A 45 -1.96 8.61 10.39
C VAL A 45 -3.20 8.04 11.06
N VAL A 46 -3.07 6.84 11.60
CA VAL A 46 -4.19 6.06 12.14
C VAL A 46 -3.83 5.55 13.53
N ASP A 47 -4.82 5.50 14.41
CA ASP A 47 -4.77 4.72 15.64
C ASP A 47 -5.51 3.39 15.41
N ILE A 48 -4.85 2.26 15.68
CA ILE A 48 -5.38 0.90 15.57
C ILE A 48 -5.49 0.32 17.00
N PRO A 49 -6.66 0.41 17.66
CA PRO A 49 -6.78 0.09 19.09
C PRO A 49 -6.49 -1.38 19.45
N GLU A 50 -6.67 -2.29 18.50
CA GLU A 50 -6.41 -3.72 18.67
C GLU A 50 -4.93 -4.08 18.66
N TYR A 51 -4.06 -3.14 18.26
CA TYR A 51 -2.61 -3.35 18.17
C TYR A 51 -1.88 -2.71 19.36
N PRO A 52 -0.74 -3.27 19.80
CA PRO A 52 0.13 -2.62 20.78
C PRO A 52 0.51 -1.20 20.36
N ASP A 53 0.57 -0.26 21.30
CA ASP A 53 0.84 1.17 21.04
C ASP A 53 2.03 1.41 20.09
N ILE A 54 3.10 0.63 20.20
CA ILE A 54 4.30 0.74 19.36
C ILE A 54 4.05 0.54 17.86
N ILE A 55 3.02 -0.22 17.49
CA ILE A 55 2.63 -0.47 16.09
C ILE A 55 1.22 0.01 15.74
N GLY A 56 0.36 0.28 16.73
CA GLY A 56 -1.02 0.68 16.55
C GLY A 56 -1.27 2.18 16.73
N LYS A 57 -0.51 2.85 17.60
CA LYS A 57 -0.77 4.26 17.93
C LYS A 57 -0.04 5.20 16.99
N SER A 58 -0.80 6.10 16.37
CA SER A 58 -0.33 7.12 15.43
C SER A 58 0.57 6.53 14.33
N ILE A 59 0.22 5.33 13.87
CA ILE A 59 0.95 4.64 12.81
C ILE A 59 0.63 5.28 11.47
N ARG A 60 1.66 5.50 10.65
CA ARG A 60 1.48 5.97 9.27
C ARG A 60 1.02 4.81 8.40
N VAL A 61 -0.03 5.05 7.63
CA VAL A 61 -0.60 4.14 6.65
C VAL A 61 -0.55 4.83 5.29
N ARG A 62 0.13 4.22 4.32
CA ARG A 62 0.14 4.62 2.93
C ARG A 62 -0.91 3.81 2.17
N LEU A 63 -1.70 4.50 1.34
CA LEU A 63 -2.69 3.88 0.47
C LEU A 63 -1.94 2.96 -0.51
N ALA A 64 -2.29 1.68 -0.51
CA ALA A 64 -1.61 0.68 -1.31
C ALA A 64 -1.87 0.88 -2.81
N GLY A 65 -0.83 0.71 -3.62
CA GLY A 65 -0.96 0.63 -5.09
C GLY A 65 -1.23 1.96 -5.79
N VAL A 66 -1.08 3.10 -5.12
CA VAL A 66 -1.27 4.44 -5.72
C VAL A 66 -0.03 5.31 -5.58
N ASP A 67 0.05 6.33 -6.43
CA ASP A 67 1.13 7.32 -6.43
C ASP A 67 0.55 8.74 -6.39
N ALA A 68 0.61 9.38 -5.21
CA ALA A 68 0.21 10.78 -5.10
C ALA A 68 1.39 11.71 -5.41
N PRO A 69 1.14 12.90 -6.01
CA PRO A 69 2.19 13.89 -6.21
C PRO A 69 2.84 14.31 -4.88
N GLU A 70 4.16 14.51 -4.88
CA GLU A 70 4.90 14.86 -3.66
C GLU A 70 4.79 16.34 -3.28
N LEU A 71 4.50 16.63 -2.00
CA LEU A 71 4.42 18.00 -1.48
C LEU A 71 5.74 18.77 -1.54
N ARG A 72 6.88 18.07 -1.54
CA ARG A 72 8.23 18.67 -1.53
C ARG A 72 8.91 18.63 -2.90
N HIS A 73 8.13 18.41 -3.96
CA HIS A 73 8.66 18.38 -5.32
C HIS A 73 9.23 19.74 -5.76
N ARG A 74 10.27 19.73 -6.60
CA ARG A 74 10.94 20.96 -7.10
C ARG A 74 10.03 21.84 -7.95
N ASP A 75 9.13 21.22 -8.71
CA ASP A 75 8.19 21.89 -9.60
C ASP A 75 6.98 22.44 -8.81
N PRO A 76 6.70 23.76 -8.85
CA PRO A 76 5.52 24.36 -8.22
C PRO A 76 4.18 23.74 -8.66
N ALA A 77 4.02 23.35 -9.92
CA ALA A 77 2.77 22.78 -10.42
C ALA A 77 2.50 21.43 -9.74
N VAL A 78 3.53 20.58 -9.62
CA VAL A 78 3.43 19.29 -8.92
C VAL A 78 3.07 19.49 -7.44
N ARG A 79 3.66 20.49 -6.77
CA ARG A 79 3.31 20.81 -5.37
C ARG A 79 1.86 21.27 -5.22
N GLN A 80 1.34 22.03 -6.18
CA GLN A 80 -0.06 22.43 -6.18
C GLN A 80 -0.99 21.21 -6.32
N SER A 81 -0.68 20.29 -7.24
CA SER A 81 -1.41 19.02 -7.37
C SER A 81 -1.31 18.15 -6.11
N ALA A 82 -0.14 18.10 -5.48
CA ALA A 82 0.08 17.38 -4.22
C ALA A 82 -0.81 17.93 -3.10
N GLN A 83 -0.89 19.26 -2.99
CA GLN A 83 -1.72 19.93 -2.01
C GLN A 83 -3.21 19.66 -2.25
N ALA A 84 -3.65 19.68 -3.51
CA ALA A 84 -5.03 19.35 -3.88
C ALA A 84 -5.38 17.90 -3.53
N ALA A 85 -4.50 16.94 -3.85
CA ALA A 85 -4.68 15.53 -3.50
C ALA A 85 -4.77 15.33 -1.98
N ARG A 86 -3.89 15.98 -1.21
CA ARG A 86 -3.94 15.95 0.27
C ARG A 86 -5.25 16.54 0.80
N GLN A 87 -5.71 17.66 0.25
CA GLN A 87 -6.97 18.28 0.66
C GLN A 87 -8.17 17.38 0.37
N ALA A 88 -8.20 16.75 -0.81
CA ALA A 88 -9.25 15.81 -1.17
C ALA A 88 -9.27 14.59 -0.24
N LEU A 89 -8.10 14.03 0.08
CA LEU A 89 -7.99 12.93 1.04
C LEU A 89 -8.40 13.36 2.46
N ALA A 90 -8.04 14.56 2.90
CA ALA A 90 -8.47 15.10 4.19
C ALA A 90 -9.97 15.39 4.27
N ALA A 91 -10.60 15.76 3.14
CA ALA A 91 -12.04 15.92 3.06
C ALA A 91 -12.77 14.57 3.10
N LEU A 92 -12.20 13.53 2.49
CA LEU A 92 -12.76 12.18 2.50
C LEU A 92 -12.54 11.47 3.86
N LEU A 93 -11.36 11.67 4.46
CA LEU A 93 -10.92 11.03 5.69
C LEU A 93 -10.56 12.09 6.75
N PRO A 94 -11.53 12.88 7.24
CA PRO A 94 -11.27 13.81 8.34
C PRO A 94 -10.80 13.07 9.60
N ALA A 95 -10.19 13.80 10.54
CA ALA A 95 -9.81 13.23 11.82
C ALA A 95 -11.04 12.68 12.56
N GLY A 96 -10.90 11.48 13.14
CA GLY A 96 -11.99 10.73 13.76
C GLY A 96 -12.70 9.75 12.83
N THR A 97 -12.43 9.77 11.52
CA THR A 97 -13.04 8.80 10.59
C THR A 97 -12.59 7.37 10.90
N THR A 98 -13.55 6.46 11.05
CA THR A 98 -13.26 5.02 11.19
C THR A 98 -13.00 4.43 9.81
N VAL A 99 -11.91 3.70 9.68
CA VAL A 99 -11.49 3.03 8.44
C VAL A 99 -11.22 1.55 8.69
N THR A 100 -11.40 0.74 7.65
CA THR A 100 -10.93 -0.64 7.62
C THR A 100 -9.69 -0.71 6.73
N LEU A 101 -8.58 -1.14 7.31
CA LEU A 101 -7.33 -1.39 6.61
C LEU A 101 -7.33 -2.84 6.14
N THR A 102 -7.09 -3.08 4.86
CA THR A 102 -7.01 -4.44 4.28
C THR A 102 -5.73 -4.59 3.45
N GLN A 103 -5.35 -5.84 3.17
CA GLN A 103 -4.10 -6.16 2.47
C GLN A 103 -2.88 -5.54 3.18
N LEU A 104 -2.88 -5.64 4.52
CA LEU A 104 -1.91 -4.96 5.37
C LEU A 104 -0.50 -5.49 5.09
N LYS A 105 0.41 -4.59 4.71
CA LYS A 105 1.82 -4.90 4.51
C LYS A 105 2.70 -3.97 5.33
N ARG A 106 3.88 -4.45 5.66
CA ARG A 106 4.91 -3.67 6.34
C ARG A 106 5.84 -3.04 5.29
N ASP A 107 5.97 -1.72 5.30
CA ASP A 107 6.96 -1.05 4.46
C ASP A 107 8.33 -0.93 5.17
N LYS A 108 9.35 -0.55 4.40
CA LYS A 108 10.75 -0.40 4.87
C LYS A 108 10.99 0.80 5.82
N TYR A 109 10.04 1.71 5.96
CA TYR A 109 10.16 2.95 6.75
C TYR A 109 9.33 2.91 8.04
N PHE A 110 9.02 1.71 8.51
CA PHE A 110 8.18 1.51 9.65
C PHE A 110 6.75 2.09 9.47
N ARG A 111 6.19 2.11 8.24
CA ARG A 111 4.78 2.42 7.92
C ARG A 111 3.99 1.19 7.43
N LEU A 112 2.67 1.24 7.49
CA LEU A 112 1.83 0.23 6.86
C LEU A 112 1.50 0.64 5.43
N ASP A 113 1.49 -0.31 4.51
CA ASP A 113 0.85 -0.16 3.20
C ASP A 113 -0.47 -0.94 3.25
N ALA A 114 -1.60 -0.29 2.94
CA ALA A 114 -2.92 -0.91 3.03
C ALA A 114 -3.92 -0.31 2.05
N VAL A 115 -4.90 -1.11 1.63
CA VAL A 115 -6.13 -0.57 1.05
C VAL A 115 -6.98 0.00 2.19
N VAL A 116 -7.31 1.28 2.11
CA VAL A 116 -8.03 2.02 3.15
C VAL A 116 -9.49 2.15 2.76
N LEU A 117 -10.37 1.41 3.44
CA LEU A 117 -11.79 1.43 3.19
C LEU A 117 -12.51 2.40 4.14
N VAL A 118 -13.32 3.29 3.59
CA VAL A 118 -14.27 4.14 4.31
C VAL A 118 -15.68 3.82 3.82
N ASP A 119 -16.58 3.47 4.74
CA ASP A 119 -17.92 2.97 4.43
C ASP A 119 -17.92 1.84 3.38
N GLY A 120 -16.93 0.94 3.47
CA GLY A 120 -16.77 -0.19 2.55
C GLY A 120 -16.21 0.16 1.16
N ARG A 121 -15.84 1.42 0.92
CA ARG A 121 -15.28 1.90 -0.36
C ARG A 121 -13.81 2.24 -0.22
N ASP A 122 -13.02 1.87 -1.23
CA ASP A 122 -11.60 2.22 -1.28
C ASP A 122 -11.40 3.73 -1.48
N ALA A 123 -10.74 4.36 -0.51
CA ALA A 123 -10.44 5.79 -0.54
C ALA A 123 -9.61 6.20 -1.75
N ALA A 124 -8.65 5.37 -2.18
CA ALA A 124 -7.85 5.62 -3.38
C ALA A 124 -8.73 5.69 -4.64
N ALA A 125 -9.62 4.70 -4.79
CA ALA A 125 -10.55 4.62 -5.92
C ALA A 125 -11.56 5.77 -5.91
N VAL A 126 -12.11 6.12 -4.75
CA VAL A 126 -13.06 7.25 -4.60
C VAL A 126 -12.43 8.58 -5.05
N LEU A 127 -11.15 8.78 -4.77
CA LEU A 127 -10.41 9.98 -5.16
C LEU A 127 -9.84 9.94 -6.58
N GLY A 128 -9.92 8.79 -7.26
CA GLY A 128 -9.33 8.61 -8.59
C GLY A 128 -7.80 8.77 -8.59
N LEU A 129 -7.12 8.34 -7.53
CA LEU A 129 -5.66 8.39 -7.46
C LEU A 129 -5.04 7.46 -8.52
N PRO A 130 -3.96 7.89 -9.19
CA PRO A 130 -3.35 7.08 -10.23
C PRO A 130 -2.62 5.87 -9.61
N PRO A 131 -2.56 4.73 -10.31
CA PRO A 131 -1.85 3.56 -9.83
C PRO A 131 -0.34 3.82 -9.74
N SER A 132 0.31 3.18 -8.76
CA SER A 132 1.77 3.19 -8.65
C SER A 132 2.41 2.46 -9.83
N ARG A 133 3.50 3.01 -10.36
CA ARG A 133 4.29 2.43 -11.46
C ARG A 133 5.08 1.19 -11.04
#